data_AF-A0ABD7GNT4-F1
#
_entry.id   AF-A0ABD7GNT4-F1
#
_cell.length_a   1.000
_cell.length_b   1.000
_cell.length_c   1.000
_cell.angle_alpha   90.00
_cell.angle_beta   90.00
_cell.angle_gamma   90.00
#
_symmetry.space_group_name_H-M   'P 1'
#
loop_
_entity.id
_entity.type
_entity.pdbx_description
1 polymer ?
#
loop_
_entity_poly.entity_id
_entity_poly.type
_entity_poly.pdbx_seq_one_letter_code
_entity_poly.pdbx_strand_id
1 'polypeptide(L)'
;CSGGIENTNYFVTTHQGAYLLTLFERLTADQLPFYLRLMKHLAQHGVPVPDPAADPKGELMYLVKGKPATVVNRLKGKSELAPGVAHC
;
A
#
# COMPACT_ATOMS: atom_id res chain seq x y z
N CYS A 1 15.30 8.33 -8.03
CA CYS A 1 15.50 6.88 -8.16
C CYS A 1 14.14 6.21 -8.32
N SER A 2 13.83 5.69 -9.50
CA SER A 2 12.56 5.00 -9.77
C SER A 2 12.63 3.59 -9.16
N GLY A 3 12.33 3.49 -7.87
CA GLY A 3 12.20 2.20 -7.19
C GLY A 3 11.05 1.40 -7.80
N GLY A 4 11.38 0.23 -8.35
CA GLY A 4 10.43 -0.84 -8.69
C GLY A 4 9.31 -0.46 -9.64
N ILE A 5 9.54 -0.63 -10.95
CA ILE A 5 8.58 -0.41 -12.05
C ILE A 5 7.50 -1.52 -12.10
N GLU A 6 6.88 -1.81 -10.96
CA GLU A 6 5.78 -2.79 -10.86
C GLU A 6 4.48 -2.17 -10.34
N ASN A 7 4.58 -1.14 -9.49
CA ASN A 7 3.43 -0.52 -8.84
C ASN A 7 3.50 1.00 -8.93
N THR A 8 2.41 1.64 -9.34
CA THR A 8 2.29 3.09 -9.36
C THR A 8 1.63 3.56 -8.07
N ASN A 9 2.33 4.38 -7.30
CA ASN A 9 1.86 4.88 -6.01
C ASN A 9 1.44 6.36 -6.13
N TYR A 10 0.24 6.67 -5.66
CA TYR A 10 -0.32 8.01 -5.59
C TYR A 10 -0.58 8.39 -4.14
N PHE A 11 -0.11 9.56 -3.72
CA PHE A 11 -0.52 10.13 -2.45
C PHE A 11 -1.91 10.75 -2.60
N VAL A 12 -2.84 10.32 -1.75
CA VAL A 12 -4.23 10.79 -1.77
C VAL A 12 -4.50 11.52 -0.46
N THR A 13 -4.98 12.76 -0.56
CA THR A 13 -5.41 13.53 0.61
C THR A 13 -6.92 13.70 0.55
N THR A 14 -7.60 13.34 1.62
CA THR A 14 -9.06 13.46 1.74
C THR A 14 -9.39 14.19 3.05
N HIS A 15 -10.66 14.59 3.22
CA HIS A 15 -11.14 15.14 4.49
C HIS A 15 -11.01 14.17 5.67
N GLN A 16 -10.91 12.86 5.40
CA GLN A 16 -10.79 11.81 6.42
C GLN A 16 -9.32 11.48 6.76
N GLY A 17 -8.37 11.94 5.96
CA GLY A 17 -6.94 11.70 6.20
C GLY A 17 -6.11 11.55 4.93
N ALA A 18 -4.84 11.22 5.12
CA ALA A 18 -3.87 10.95 4.06
C ALA A 18 -3.69 9.45 3.84
N TYR A 19 -3.77 9.04 2.58
CA TYR A 19 -3.72 7.66 2.12
C TYR A 19 -2.71 7.51 1.00
N LEU A 20 -2.34 6.26 0.73
CA LEU A 20 -1.56 5.88 -0.43
C LEU A 20 -2.43 4.96 -1.31
N LEU A 21 -2.65 5.36 -2.55
CA LEU A 21 -3.30 4.54 -3.57
C LEU A 21 -2.22 3.87 -4.40
N THR A 22 -2.20 2.54 -4.39
CA THR A 22 -1.25 1.74 -5.16
C THR A 22 -1.99 1.05 -6.30
N LEU A 23 -1.59 1.33 -7.54
CA LEU A 23 -2.03 0.62 -8.75
C LEU A 23 -0.99 -0.43 -9.10
N PHE A 24 -1.42 -1.67 -9.25
CA PHE A 24 -0.56 -2.79 -9.62
C PHE A 24 -0.54 -2.93 -11.15
N GLU A 25 0.64 -2.83 -11.76
CA GLU A 25 0.77 -2.89 -13.23
C GLU A 25 1.11 -4.28 -13.76
N ARG A 26 1.79 -5.12 -12.96
CA ARG A 26 2.23 -6.46 -13.38
C ARG A 26 1.66 -7.62 -12.56
N LEU A 27 1.21 -7.38 -11.33
CA LEU A 27 0.62 -8.42 -10.50
C LEU A 27 -0.80 -8.75 -10.99
N THR A 28 -1.05 -10.04 -11.24
CA THR A 28 -2.38 -10.55 -11.57
C THR A 28 -3.29 -10.53 -10.34
N ALA A 29 -4.55 -10.17 -10.57
CA ALA A 29 -5.57 -10.02 -9.53
C ALA A 29 -5.77 -11.27 -8.67
N ASP A 30 -5.37 -12.46 -9.12
CA ASP A 30 -5.53 -13.71 -8.37
C ASP A 30 -4.63 -13.80 -7.13
N GLN A 31 -3.42 -13.22 -7.17
CA GLN A 31 -2.50 -13.29 -6.01
C GLN A 31 -2.68 -12.12 -5.04
N LEU A 32 -3.24 -11.01 -5.52
CA LEU A 32 -3.45 -9.79 -4.75
C LEU A 32 -4.29 -9.97 -3.48
N PRO A 33 -5.43 -10.68 -3.50
CA PRO A 33 -6.23 -10.93 -2.30
C PRO A 33 -5.44 -11.60 -1.18
N PHE A 34 -4.56 -12.54 -1.51
CA PHE A 34 -3.70 -13.20 -0.53
C PHE A 34 -2.74 -12.20 0.12
N TYR A 35 -2.01 -11.42 -0.70
CA TYR A 35 -1.07 -10.41 -0.19
C TYR A 35 -1.76 -9.35 0.68
N LEU A 36 -2.92 -8.86 0.25
CA LEU A 36 -3.67 -7.85 1.00
C LEU A 36 -4.17 -8.40 2.34
N ARG A 37 -4.64 -9.65 2.36
CA ARG A 37 -5.03 -10.32 3.61
C ARG A 37 -3.84 -10.55 4.53
N LEU A 38 -2.68 -10.94 3.99
CA LEU A 38 -1.45 -11.12 4.76
C LEU A 38 -0.99 -9.79 5.38
N MET A 39 -0.95 -8.70 4.59
CA MET A 39 -0.61 -7.37 5.10
C MET A 39 -1.56 -6.92 6.19
N LYS A 40 -2.88 -7.10 6.00
CA LYS A 40 -3.90 -6.78 7.00
C LYS A 40 -3.72 -7.61 8.28
N HIS A 41 -3.43 -8.90 8.16
CA HIS A 41 -3.15 -9.75 9.31
C HIS A 41 -1.93 -9.24 10.09
N LEU A 42 -0.83 -8.91 9.41
CA LEU A 42 0.38 -8.37 10.04
C LEU A 42 0.14 -7.01 10.70
N ALA A 43 -0.60 -6.11 10.05
CA ALA A 43 -0.98 -4.82 10.61
C ALA A 43 -1.81 -4.98 11.90
N GLN A 44 -2.78 -5.90 11.90
CA GLN A 44 -3.60 -6.22 13.08
C GLN A 44 -2.78 -6.78 14.25
N HIS A 45 -1.63 -7.41 13.97
CA HIS A 45 -0.71 -7.93 14.98
C HIS A 45 0.39 -6.94 15.38
N GLY A 46 0.27 -5.66 14.98
CA GLY A 46 1.18 -4.60 15.39
C GLY A 46 2.49 -4.53 14.60
N VAL A 47 2.61 -5.25 13.50
CA VAL A 47 3.77 -5.13 12.60
C VAL A 47 3.64 -3.82 11.82
N PRO A 48 4.72 -3.02 11.68
CA PRO A 48 4.69 -1.73 10.97
C PRO A 48 4.66 -1.93 9.45
N VAL A 49 3.56 -2.46 8.94
CA VAL A 49 3.26 -2.61 7.52
C VAL A 49 2.10 -1.68 7.12
N PRO A 50 2.00 -1.30 5.84
CA PRO A 50 0.83 -0.58 5.34
C PRO A 50 -0.43 -1.42 5.59
N ASP A 51 -1.44 -0.79 6.20
CA ASP A 51 -2.74 -1.39 6.47
C ASP A 51 -3.71 -1.06 5.34
N PRO A 52 -4.17 -2.05 4.56
CA PRO A 52 -5.13 -1.84 3.49
C PRO A 52 -6.51 -1.45 4.03
N ALA A 53 -6.99 -0.29 3.58
CA ALA A 53 -8.32 0.23 3.89
C ALA A 53 -9.38 -0.57 3.13
N ALA A 54 -10.21 -1.28 3.89
CA ALA A 54 -11.38 -1.96 3.35
C ALA A 54 -12.49 -0.96 3.04
N ASP A 55 -13.25 -1.23 1.98
CA ASP A 55 -14.49 -0.52 1.72
C ASP A 55 -15.61 -0.95 2.70
N PRO A 56 -16.80 -0.32 2.67
CA PRO A 56 -17.93 -0.73 3.49
C PRO A 56 -18.42 -2.17 3.26
N LYS A 57 -18.01 -2.82 2.18
CA LYS A 57 -18.32 -4.22 1.87
C LYS A 57 -17.23 -5.19 2.34
N GLY A 58 -16.11 -4.68 2.85
CA GLY A 58 -14.97 -5.46 3.32
C GLY A 58 -13.92 -5.77 2.24
N GLU A 59 -14.08 -5.24 1.02
CA GLU A 59 -13.15 -5.47 -0.09
C GLU A 59 -11.89 -4.62 0.06
N LEU A 60 -10.73 -5.23 -0.18
CA LEU A 60 -9.41 -4.59 -0.06
C LEU A 60 -8.80 -4.22 -1.42
N MET A 61 -9.38 -4.76 -2.50
CA MET A 61 -8.91 -4.61 -3.86
C MET A 61 -9.99 -3.96 -4.71
N TYR A 62 -9.58 -2.99 -5.51
CA TYR A 62 -10.43 -2.21 -6.39
C TYR A 62 -9.92 -2.32 -7.83
N LEU A 63 -10.78 -2.04 -8.80
CA LEU A 63 -10.37 -1.87 -10.19
C LEU A 63 -10.45 -0.39 -10.56
N VAL A 64 -9.31 0.20 -10.92
CA VAL A 64 -9.21 1.58 -11.40
C VAL A 64 -8.79 1.54 -12.86
N LYS A 65 -9.69 1.95 -13.76
CA LYS A 65 -9.50 1.85 -15.23
C LYS A 65 -9.08 0.44 -15.68
N GLY A 66 -9.66 -0.60 -15.06
CA GLY A 66 -9.35 -1.99 -15.37
C GLY A 66 -8.04 -2.53 -14.78
N LYS A 67 -7.30 -1.72 -14.00
CA LYS A 67 -6.10 -2.15 -13.27
C LYS A 67 -6.43 -2.42 -11.80
N PRO A 68 -5.91 -3.50 -11.20
CA PRO A 68 -6.06 -3.73 -9.77
C PRO A 68 -5.36 -2.63 -8.96
N ALA A 69 -6.02 -2.18 -7.90
CA ALA A 69 -5.55 -1.12 -7.03
C ALA A 69 -5.95 -1.40 -5.57
N THR A 70 -5.17 -0.85 -4.64
CA THR A 70 -5.50 -0.87 -3.20
C THR A 70 -5.23 0.49 -2.58
N VAL A 71 -5.95 0.80 -1.51
CA VAL A 71 -5.73 2.00 -0.71
C VAL A 71 -5.17 1.55 0.62
N VAL A 72 -4.01 2.07 1.00
CA VAL A 72 -3.38 1.78 2.30
C VAL A 72 -3.20 3.06 3.11
N ASN A 73 -3.12 2.93 4.43
CA ASN A 73 -2.76 4.05 5.28
C ASN A 73 -1.32 4.53 4.98
N ARG A 74 -1.08 5.82 5.15
CA ARG A 74 0.26 6.37 5.02
C ARG A 74 1.04 6.13 6.32
N LEU A 75 2.05 5.25 6.26
CA LEU A 75 2.98 5.09 7.37
C LEU A 75 3.80 6.37 7.59
N LYS A 76 4.00 6.75 8.85
CA LYS A 76 4.87 7.87 9.22
C LYS A 76 6.32 7.42 9.09
N GLY A 77 7.00 7.92 8.07
CA GLY A 77 8.39 7.62 7.79
C GLY A 77 8.81 8.20 6.45
N LYS A 78 10.13 8.34 6.26
CA LYS A 78 10.73 8.64 4.97
C LYS A 78 11.67 7.51 4.61
N SER A 79 11.73 7.16 3.33
CA SER A 79 12.82 6.31 2.86
C SER A 79 14.11 7.12 2.99
N GLU A 80 15.05 6.65 3.81
CA GLU A 80 16.34 7.31 3.97
C GLU A 80 17.24 6.91 2.80
N LEU A 81 17.35 7.81 1.82
CA LEU A 81 18.09 7.57 0.59
C LEU A 81 19.60 7.79 0.77
N ALA A 82 20.02 8.40 1.88
CA ALA A 82 21.42 8.58 2.27
C ALA A 82 21.61 8.15 3.74
N PRO A 83 21.70 6.84 4.03
CA PRO A 83 21.83 6.36 5.39
C PRO A 83 23.15 6.83 6.02
N GLY A 84 23.06 7.62 7.09
CA GLY A 84 24.21 7.98 7.94
C GLY A 84 24.54 6.93 9.00
N VAL A 85 25.62 7.15 9.76
CA VAL A 85 26.16 6.23 10.80
C VAL A 85 25.13 5.84 11.87
N ALA A 86 24.15 6.71 12.14
CA ALA A 86 23.05 6.42 13.08
C ALA A 86 22.04 5.38 12.56
N HIS A 87 22.17 4.92 11.32
CA HIS A 87 21.35 3.88 10.70
C HIS A 87 22.12 2.56 10.47
N CYS A 88 23.32 2.43 11.05
CA CYS A 88 24.11 1.19 11.08
C CYS A 88 23.75 0.32 12.29
#